data_AF-X0SL17-F1
#
_entry.id   AF-X0SL17-F1
#
_cell.length_a   1.000
_cell.length_b   1.000
_cell.length_c   1.000
_cell.angle_alpha   90.00
_cell.angle_beta   90.00
_cell.angle_gamma   90.00
#
_symmetry.space_group_name_H-M   'P 1'
#
loop_
_entity.id
_entity.type
_entity.pdbx_description
1 polymer ?
#
loop_
_entity_poly.entity_id
_entity_poly.type
_entity_poly.pdbx_seq_one_letter_code
_entity_poly.pdbx_strand_id
1 'polypeptide(L)'
;MNVILAGYNVDREVIEELKKNSPPRYDITPETLSASYARISRDTRPVDELRAEARAEVERARRSNRNIIFKMGHHSVAEHAVFNFDIIGASRLALEEIEKFRLCSYTEKSQRYIALKEDFVVPE
;
A
#
# COMPACT_ATOMS: atom_id res chain seq x y z
N MET A 1 20.05 -4.62 -4.08
CA MET A 1 18.60 -4.48 -4.35
C MET A 1 18.10 -3.18 -3.73
N ASN A 2 17.34 -2.38 -4.49
CA ASN A 2 16.69 -1.17 -4.02
C ASN A 2 15.17 -1.36 -4.08
N VAL A 3 14.46 -1.03 -2.99
CA VAL A 3 13.00 -1.17 -2.89
C VAL A 3 12.40 0.20 -2.61
N ILE A 4 11.55 0.67 -3.52
CA ILE A 4 10.92 1.97 -3.44
C ILE A 4 9.41 1.77 -3.27
N LEU A 5 8.81 2.41 -2.27
CA LEU A 5 7.36 2.58 -2.23
C LEU A 5 6.99 3.59 -3.32
N ALA A 6 6.38 3.13 -4.40
CA ALA A 6 6.00 3.92 -5.58
C ALA A 6 4.62 4.58 -5.44
N GLY A 7 3.79 4.05 -4.55
CA GLY A 7 2.47 4.62 -4.30
C GLY A 7 1.65 3.80 -3.33
N TYR A 8 0.55 4.39 -2.88
CA TYR A 8 -0.49 3.66 -2.14
C TYR A 8 -1.86 4.26 -2.47
N ASN A 9 -2.73 3.46 -3.08
CA ASN A 9 -4.01 3.88 -3.69
C ASN A 9 -3.91 5.02 -4.75
N VAL A 10 -2.85 5.83 -4.72
CA VAL A 10 -2.48 6.98 -5.54
C VAL A 10 -0.95 6.96 -5.65
N ASP A 11 -0.42 7.52 -6.73
CA ASP A 11 1.00 7.70 -7.01
C ASP A 11 1.74 8.52 -5.93
N ARG A 12 2.97 8.13 -5.59
CA ARG A 12 3.76 8.75 -4.52
C ARG A 12 4.12 10.20 -4.82
N GLU A 13 4.48 10.54 -6.04
CA GLU A 13 4.90 11.87 -6.42
C GLU A 13 3.72 12.84 -6.28
N VAL A 14 2.51 12.41 -6.66
CA VAL A 14 1.26 13.16 -6.41
C VAL A 14 1.02 13.36 -4.91
N ILE A 15 1.22 12.32 -4.10
CA ILE A 15 1.09 12.39 -2.64
C ILE A 15 2.08 13.41 -2.03
N GLU A 16 3.34 13.37 -2.44
CA GLU A 16 4.39 14.26 -1.92
C GLU A 16 4.18 15.70 -2.39
N GLU A 17 3.72 15.92 -3.62
CA GLU A 17 3.32 17.24 -4.11
C GLU A 17 2.19 17.83 -3.27
N LEU A 18 1.14 17.05 -2.97
CA LEU A 18 0.03 17.48 -2.13
C LEU A 18 0.48 17.84 -0.72
N LYS A 19 1.38 17.07 -0.11
CA LYS A 19 1.94 17.36 1.21
C LYS A 19 2.76 18.65 1.21
N LYS A 20 3.53 18.90 0.15
CA LYS A 20 4.39 20.08 0.04
C LYS A 20 3.59 21.37 -0.15
N ASN A 21 2.49 21.30 -0.92
CA ASN A 21 1.71 22.47 -1.34
C ASN A 21 0.45 22.72 -0.51
N SER A 22 0.19 21.89 0.52
CA SER A 22 -0.96 22.03 1.42
C SER A 22 -0.52 22.30 2.86
N PRO A 23 -1.39 22.83 3.74
CA PRO A 23 -1.19 22.74 5.19
C PRO A 23 -0.90 21.28 5.61
N PRO A 24 -0.28 21.02 6.76
CA PRO A 24 0.04 19.66 7.19
C PRO A 24 -1.16 18.71 7.08
N ARG A 25 -1.02 17.67 6.25
CA ARG A 25 -2.05 16.65 6.00
C ARG A 25 -1.57 15.29 6.47
N TYR A 26 -2.19 14.79 7.54
CA TYR A 26 -1.93 13.45 8.05
C TYR A 26 -2.86 12.39 7.43
N ASP A 27 -3.90 12.84 6.73
CA ASP A 27 -4.96 12.01 6.14
C ASP A 27 -4.61 11.45 4.77
N ILE A 28 -3.42 11.75 4.25
CA ILE A 28 -2.89 11.18 3.02
C ILE A 28 -2.28 9.82 3.37
N THR A 29 -3.16 8.84 3.60
CA THR A 29 -2.79 7.52 4.10
C THR A 29 -3.92 6.50 3.82
N PRO A 30 -3.60 5.27 3.40
CA PRO A 30 -4.61 4.29 3.00
C PRO A 30 -5.36 3.69 4.19
N GLU A 31 -4.81 3.80 5.41
CA GLU A 31 -5.40 3.29 6.65
C GLU A 31 -6.80 3.84 6.94
N THR A 32 -7.12 5.04 6.43
CA THR A 32 -8.43 5.67 6.63
C THR A 32 -9.55 4.92 5.91
N LEU A 33 -9.28 4.36 4.73
CA LEU A 33 -10.21 3.50 4.00
C LEU A 33 -10.48 2.21 4.79
N SER A 34 -9.41 1.53 5.20
CA SER A 34 -9.49 0.32 6.02
C SER A 34 -10.32 0.56 7.30
N ALA A 35 -10.00 1.61 8.06
CA ALA A 35 -10.68 1.91 9.32
C ALA A 35 -12.17 2.27 9.14
N SER A 36 -12.51 3.01 8.09
CA SER A 36 -13.89 3.38 7.81
C SER A 36 -14.73 2.18 7.35
N TYR A 37 -14.19 1.34 6.46
CA TYR A 37 -14.90 0.18 5.92
C TYR A 37 -15.09 -0.94 6.95
N ALA A 38 -14.17 -1.05 7.91
CA ALA A 38 -14.34 -1.91 9.07
C ALA A 38 -15.60 -1.63 9.91
N ARG A 39 -16.17 -0.42 9.79
CA ARG A 39 -17.31 0.03 10.60
C ARG A 39 -18.65 -0.13 9.90
N ILE A 40 -18.67 -0.32 8.57
CA ILE A 40 -19.91 -0.37 7.76
C ILE A 40 -20.90 -1.40 8.28
N SER A 41 -20.42 -2.57 8.73
CA SER A 41 -21.29 -3.65 9.20
C SER A 41 -21.92 -3.42 10.58
N ARG A 42 -21.52 -2.38 11.33
CA ARG A 42 -21.89 -2.19 12.74
C ARG A 42 -22.15 -0.73 13.16
N ASP A 43 -22.03 0.22 12.25
CA ASP A 43 -22.29 1.64 12.46
C ASP A 43 -23.42 2.05 11.50
N THR A 44 -24.49 2.62 12.03
CA THR A 44 -25.69 2.96 11.24
C THR A 44 -25.51 4.22 10.40
N ARG A 45 -24.42 4.97 10.61
CA ARG A 45 -24.15 6.20 9.85
C ARG A 45 -23.71 5.89 8.41
N PRO A 46 -23.99 6.81 7.47
CA PRO A 46 -23.51 6.71 6.09
C PRO A 46 -21.98 6.55 5.98
N VAL A 47 -21.53 5.74 5.00
CA VAL A 47 -20.10 5.40 4.83
C VAL A 47 -19.22 6.62 4.53
N ASP A 48 -19.75 7.62 3.84
CA ASP A 48 -19.08 8.88 3.55
C ASP A 48 -18.80 9.70 4.83
N GLU A 49 -19.72 9.68 5.81
CA GLU A 49 -19.48 10.26 7.14
C GLU A 49 -18.38 9.48 7.89
N LEU A 50 -18.41 8.15 7.84
CA LEU A 50 -17.38 7.30 8.46
C LEU A 50 -16.00 7.54 7.86
N ARG A 51 -15.93 7.76 6.55
CA ARG A 51 -14.70 8.12 5.83
C ARG A 51 -14.22 9.52 6.21
N ALA A 52 -15.12 10.50 6.35
CA ALA A 52 -14.76 11.84 6.80
C ALA A 52 -14.19 11.82 8.22
N GLU A 53 -14.81 11.08 9.15
CA GLU A 53 -14.32 10.89 10.52
C GLU A 53 -12.94 10.21 10.53
N ALA A 54 -12.75 9.14 9.75
CA ALA A 54 -11.47 8.44 9.68
C ALA A 54 -10.33 9.31 9.15
N ARG A 55 -10.63 10.23 8.21
CA ARG A 55 -9.66 11.24 7.71
C ARG A 55 -9.33 12.30 8.75
N ALA A 56 -10.31 12.74 9.55
CA ALA A 56 -10.08 13.70 10.61
C ALA A 56 -9.23 13.12 11.76
N GLU A 57 -9.40 11.81 12.05
CA GLU A 57 -8.83 11.15 13.23
C GLU A 57 -7.90 9.98 12.86
N VAL A 58 -6.81 10.27 12.13
CA VAL A 58 -5.89 9.25 11.56
C VAL A 58 -5.27 8.34 12.63
N GLU A 59 -4.87 8.89 13.77
CA GLU A 59 -4.31 8.07 14.86
C GLU A 59 -5.34 7.12 15.47
N ARG A 60 -6.62 7.53 15.51
CA ARG A 60 -7.72 6.66 15.91
C ARG A 60 -7.96 5.58 14.87
N ALA A 61 -7.91 5.91 13.58
CA ALA A 61 -7.99 4.95 12.49
C ALA A 61 -6.89 3.87 12.60
N ARG A 62 -5.63 4.27 12.85
CA ARG A 62 -4.50 3.34 13.06
C ARG A 62 -4.71 2.42 14.27
N ARG A 63 -5.16 2.96 15.41
CA ARG A 63 -5.52 2.15 16.59
C ARG A 63 -6.63 1.16 16.28
N SER A 64 -7.67 1.61 15.57
CA SER A 64 -8.80 0.77 15.14
C SER A 64 -8.34 -0.37 14.25
N ASN A 65 -7.53 -0.09 13.23
CA ASN A 65 -6.96 -1.09 12.33
C ASN A 65 -6.14 -2.13 13.10
N ARG A 66 -5.29 -1.70 14.04
CA ARG A 66 -4.53 -2.65 14.87
C ARG A 66 -5.42 -3.62 15.65
N ASN A 67 -6.54 -3.15 16.17
CA ASN A 67 -7.47 -3.99 16.90
C ASN A 67 -8.26 -4.92 15.95
N ILE A 68 -8.88 -4.36 14.92
CA ILE A 68 -9.80 -5.09 14.04
C ILE A 68 -9.06 -6.12 13.19
N ILE A 69 -7.92 -5.74 12.60
CA ILE A 69 -7.18 -6.60 11.68
C ILE A 69 -6.41 -7.66 12.46
N PHE A 70 -5.62 -7.28 13.46
CA PHE A 70 -4.69 -8.21 14.13
C PHE A 70 -5.26 -8.88 15.37
N LYS A 71 -6.16 -8.24 16.13
CA LYS A 71 -6.72 -8.85 17.35
C LYS A 71 -8.04 -9.57 17.11
N MET A 72 -8.90 -9.02 16.25
CA MET A 72 -10.22 -9.60 15.95
C MET A 72 -10.22 -10.50 14.71
N GLY A 73 -9.11 -10.56 13.95
CA GLY A 73 -8.96 -11.46 12.80
C GLY A 73 -9.72 -11.05 11.54
N HIS A 74 -10.21 -9.81 11.47
CA HIS A 74 -10.92 -9.31 10.28
C HIS A 74 -9.93 -8.81 9.22
N HIS A 75 -9.16 -9.74 8.64
CA HIS A 75 -8.05 -9.42 7.73
C HIS A 75 -8.48 -8.78 6.40
N SER A 76 -9.67 -9.11 5.89
CA SER A 76 -10.17 -8.58 4.61
C SER A 76 -10.24 -7.05 4.58
N VAL A 77 -10.39 -6.41 5.74
CA VAL A 77 -10.38 -4.95 5.86
C VAL A 77 -9.02 -4.34 5.46
N ALA A 78 -7.92 -5.07 5.64
CA ALA A 78 -6.59 -4.62 5.26
C ALA A 78 -6.43 -4.49 3.73
N GLU A 79 -7.19 -5.27 2.96
CA GLU A 79 -7.08 -5.37 1.49
C GLU A 79 -7.50 -4.08 0.77
N HIS A 80 -8.20 -3.17 1.46
CA HIS A 80 -8.53 -1.85 0.92
C HIS A 80 -7.32 -0.89 0.83
N ALA A 81 -6.24 -1.18 1.56
CA ALA A 81 -4.98 -0.47 1.45
C ALA A 81 -4.08 -1.19 0.42
N VAL A 82 -3.89 -0.57 -0.74
CA VAL A 82 -3.12 -1.14 -1.85
C VAL A 82 -1.82 -0.38 -2.00
N PHE A 83 -0.69 -1.08 -2.02
CA PHE A 83 0.65 -0.50 -2.12
C PHE A 83 1.33 -0.94 -3.41
N ASN A 84 2.09 -0.02 -4.01
CA ASN A 84 2.90 -0.27 -5.19
C ASN A 84 4.38 -0.17 -4.81
N PHE A 85 5.18 -1.15 -5.22
CA PHE A 85 6.61 -1.19 -4.95
C PHE A 85 7.39 -1.35 -6.24
N ASP A 86 8.43 -0.54 -6.40
CA ASP A 86 9.46 -0.77 -7.41
C ASP A 86 10.61 -1.55 -6.78
N ILE A 87 10.91 -2.71 -7.35
CA ILE A 87 11.99 -3.58 -6.91
C ILE A 87 13.07 -3.54 -7.99
N ILE A 88 14.18 -2.88 -7.69
CA ILE A 88 15.23 -2.53 -8.66
C ILE A 88 16.55 -3.21 -8.29
N GLY A 89 17.24 -3.76 -9.28
CA GLY A 89 18.53 -4.43 -9.07
C GLY A 89 18.40 -5.66 -8.18
N ALA A 90 17.30 -6.43 -8.37
CA ALA A 90 17.13 -7.75 -7.80
C ALA A 90 17.59 -8.81 -8.80
N SER A 91 18.10 -9.94 -8.30
CA SER A 91 18.42 -11.07 -9.17
C SER A 91 17.13 -11.69 -9.71
N ARG A 92 17.21 -12.32 -10.89
CA ARG A 92 16.08 -13.07 -11.47
C ARG A 92 15.55 -14.14 -10.51
N LEU A 93 16.45 -14.83 -9.82
CA LEU A 93 16.07 -15.84 -8.82
C LEU A 93 15.27 -15.23 -7.65
N ALA A 94 15.66 -14.03 -7.19
CA ALA A 94 14.93 -13.35 -6.12
C ALA A 94 13.53 -12.89 -6.60
N LEU A 95 13.42 -12.41 -7.85
CA LEU A 95 12.13 -12.06 -8.45
C LEU A 95 11.23 -13.29 -8.58
N GLU A 96 11.75 -14.44 -9.01
CA GLU A 96 10.98 -15.69 -9.07
C GLU A 96 10.45 -16.12 -7.69
N GLU A 97 11.16 -15.82 -6.59
CA GLU A 97 10.66 -16.06 -5.23
C GLU A 97 9.54 -15.07 -4.84
N ILE A 98 9.73 -13.79 -5.15
CA ILE A 98 8.75 -12.74 -4.88
C ILE A 98 7.45 -13.00 -5.67
N GLU A 99 7.54 -13.42 -6.92
CA GLU A 99 6.37 -13.61 -7.79
C GLU A 99 5.55 -14.88 -7.48
N LYS A 100 6.03 -15.73 -6.57
CA LYS A 100 5.24 -16.88 -6.07
C LYS A 100 4.01 -16.46 -5.29
N PHE A 101 3.97 -15.26 -4.73
CA PHE A 101 2.80 -14.76 -4.00
C PHE A 101 1.67 -14.41 -4.96
N ARG A 102 0.61 -15.23 -4.94
CA ARG A 102 -0.50 -15.17 -5.90
C ARG A 102 -1.50 -14.03 -5.68
N LEU A 103 -1.47 -13.38 -4.53
CA LEU A 103 -2.37 -12.27 -4.17
C LEU A 103 -1.69 -10.92 -4.32
N CYS A 104 -0.97 -10.75 -5.43
CA CYS A 104 -0.25 -9.55 -5.81
C CYS A 104 -0.33 -9.39 -7.34
N SER A 105 0.02 -8.21 -7.83
CA SER A 105 0.10 -7.92 -9.26
C SER A 105 1.52 -7.54 -9.62
N TYR A 106 2.04 -8.10 -10.71
CA TYR A 106 3.44 -7.95 -11.11
C TYR A 106 3.54 -7.43 -12.53
N THR A 107 4.60 -6.65 -12.77
CA THR A 107 5.06 -6.29 -14.10
C THR A 107 6.57 -6.32 -14.06
N GLU A 108 7.16 -7.34 -14.68
CA GLU A 108 8.60 -7.55 -14.72
C GLU A 108 9.18 -6.97 -16.02
N LYS A 109 10.41 -6.46 -15.96
CA LYS A 109 11.16 -6.07 -17.15
C LYS A 109 11.42 -7.28 -18.04
N SER A 110 10.81 -7.30 -19.21
CA SER A 110 10.84 -8.49 -20.07
C SER A 110 12.16 -8.66 -20.82
N GLN A 111 12.86 -9.76 -20.54
CA GLN A 111 14.04 -10.21 -21.32
C GLN A 111 13.71 -10.53 -22.79
N ARG A 112 12.44 -10.73 -23.13
CA ARG A 112 11.99 -10.97 -24.52
C ARG A 112 12.03 -9.70 -25.37
N TYR A 113 11.88 -8.53 -24.75
CA TYR A 113 11.81 -7.24 -25.43
C TYR A 113 13.02 -6.35 -25.14
N ILE A 114 13.69 -6.54 -24.01
CA ILE A 114 14.82 -5.73 -23.58
C ILE A 114 16.01 -6.65 -23.31
N ALA A 115 17.08 -6.48 -24.07
CA ALA A 115 18.34 -7.16 -23.81
C ALA A 115 18.95 -6.64 -22.50
N LEU A 116 19.10 -7.51 -21.51
CA LEU A 116 19.83 -7.21 -20.28
C LEU A 116 21.32 -7.48 -20.54
N LYS A 117 22.16 -6.45 -20.51
CA LYS A 117 23.61 -6.56 -20.71
C LYS A 117 24.32 -6.43 -19.37
N GLU A 118 25.29 -7.32 -19.10
CA GLU A 118 26.15 -7.30 -17.89
C GLU A 118 25.38 -7.10 -16.57
N ASP A 119 24.14 -7.57 -16.49
CA ASP A 119 23.18 -7.27 -15.42
C ASP A 119 23.12 -8.43 -14.40
N PHE A 120 24.27 -8.74 -13.77
CA PHE A 120 24.36 -9.79 -12.74
C PHE A 120 24.41 -9.18 -11.34
N VAL A 121 23.82 -9.88 -10.37
CA VAL A 121 23.81 -9.49 -8.96
C VAL A 121 24.65 -10.50 -8.18
N VAL A 122 25.65 -10.02 -7.43
CA VAL A 122 26.41 -10.84 -6.48
C VAL A 122 25.64 -10.85 -5.16
N PRO A 123 25.26 -12.03 -4.63
CA PRO A 123 24.66 -12.12 -3.30
C PRO A 123 25.63 -11.62 -2.23
N GLU A 124 25.11 -10.91 -1.22
CA GLU A 124 25.83 -10.61 0.03
C GLU A 124 25.78 -11.79 0.99
#